data_AF-A0A9D6AM33-F1
#
_entry.id   AF-A0A9D6AM33-F1
#
_cell.length_a   1.000
_cell.length_b   1.000
_cell.length_c   1.000
_cell.angle_alpha   90.00
_cell.angle_beta   90.00
_cell.angle_gamma   90.00
#
_symmetry.space_group_name_H-M   'P 1'
#
loop_
_entity.id
_entity.type
_entity.pdbx_description
1 polymer ?
#
loop_
_entity_poly.entity_id
_entity_poly.type
_entity_poly.pdbx_seq_one_letter_code
_entity_poly.pdbx_strand_id
1 'polypeptide(L)'
;MSIVVFHLHNAQPEGQPPEWLPQSHAYSDQEMSQALADCQTLRTDPRNAHVCISSELRDMVGIMGVTAVEDGHTPDGAVYDWSKAGRAGATRRR
;
A
#
# COMPACT_ATOMS: atom_id res chain seq x y z
N MET A 1 -13.67 11.23 -0.01
CA MET A 1 -12.42 10.98 -0.76
C MET A 1 -11.36 10.64 0.28
N SER A 2 -11.13 9.35 0.47
CA SER A 2 -10.16 8.82 1.44
C SER A 2 -9.04 8.06 0.77
N ILE A 3 -9.19 7.73 -0.52
CA ILE A 3 -8.18 7.04 -1.31
C ILE A 3 -7.93 7.87 -2.56
N VAL A 4 -6.66 8.01 -2.92
CA VAL A 4 -6.22 8.69 -4.14
C VAL A 4 -5.14 7.87 -4.81
N VAL A 5 -5.33 7.58 -6.10
CA VAL A 5 -4.32 6.96 -6.95
C VAL A 5 -3.67 8.04 -7.81
N PHE A 6 -2.37 8.22 -7.64
CA PHE A 6 -1.53 9.13 -8.41
C PHE A 6 -0.72 8.34 -9.44
N HIS A 7 -0.51 8.91 -10.61
CA HIS A 7 0.44 8.39 -11.59
C HIS A 7 0.87 9.50 -12.56
N LEU A 8 1.94 9.23 -13.30
CA LEU A 8 2.32 10.01 -14.47
C LEU A 8 1.83 9.30 -15.72
N HIS A 9 1.14 10.01 -16.61
CA HIS A 9 0.69 9.50 -17.90
C HIS A 9 1.47 10.14 -19.05
N ASN A 10 1.95 9.33 -19.98
CA ASN A 10 2.56 9.78 -21.22
C ASN A 10 1.49 9.91 -22.30
N ALA A 11 1.11 11.16 -22.60
CA ALA A 11 0.14 11.46 -23.65
C ALA A 11 0.72 11.38 -25.07
N GLN A 12 2.05 11.34 -25.21
CA GLN A 12 2.71 11.40 -26.50
C GLN A 12 2.54 10.08 -27.29
N PRO A 13 2.48 10.15 -28.63
CA PRO A 13 2.45 8.96 -29.48
C PRO A 13 3.67 8.07 -29.29
N GLU A 14 3.52 6.79 -29.65
CA GLU A 14 4.62 5.82 -29.59
C GLU A 14 5.81 6.27 -30.47
N GLY A 15 7.02 6.15 -29.93
CA GLY A 15 8.26 6.56 -30.62
C GLY A 15 8.64 8.03 -30.46
N GLN A 16 7.78 8.88 -29.87
CA GLN A 16 8.15 10.24 -29.48
C GLN A 16 8.73 10.29 -28.06
N PRO A 17 9.57 11.30 -27.74
CA PRO A 17 10.02 11.51 -26.37
C PRO A 17 8.81 11.65 -25.43
N PRO A 18 8.79 10.94 -24.30
CA PRO A 18 7.63 10.93 -23.42
C PRO A 18 7.47 12.29 -22.73
N GLU A 19 6.22 12.75 -22.65
CA GLU A 19 5.84 13.89 -21.82
C GLU A 19 4.97 13.38 -20.67
N TRP A 20 5.51 13.44 -19.45
CA TRP A 20 4.87 12.88 -18.28
C TRP A 20 3.96 13.89 -17.60
N LEU A 21 2.65 13.66 -17.66
CA LEU A 21 1.64 14.51 -17.06
C LEU A 21 1.09 13.88 -15.78
N PRO A 22 1.01 14.63 -14.66
CA PRO A 22 0.46 14.10 -13.43
C PRO A 22 -1.04 13.90 -13.54
N GLN A 23 -1.52 12.77 -13.01
CA GLN A 23 -2.92 12.40 -13.00
C GLN A 23 -3.31 11.87 -11.62
N SER A 24 -4.57 12.06 -11.24
CA SER A 24 -5.11 11.61 -9.96
C SER A 24 -6.52 11.07 -10.10
N HIS A 25 -6.78 9.94 -9.45
CA HIS A 25 -8.11 9.34 -9.35
C HIS A 25 -8.54 9.23 -7.89
N ALA A 26 -9.72 9.75 -7.59
CA ALA A 26 -10.28 9.82 -6.25
C ALA A 26 -11.27 8.67 -6.02
N TYR A 27 -11.20 8.03 -4.86
CA TYR A 27 -12.15 7.00 -4.44
C TYR A 27 -12.65 7.26 -3.01
N SER A 28 -13.81 6.69 -2.69
CA SER A 28 -14.34 6.60 -1.34
C SER A 28 -13.76 5.43 -0.56
N ASP A 29 -14.06 5.38 0.74
CA ASP A 29 -13.57 4.35 1.66
C ASP A 29 -14.07 2.95 1.28
N GLN A 30 -15.24 2.88 0.63
CA GLN A 30 -15.89 1.63 0.21
C GLN A 30 -15.31 1.06 -1.08
N GLU A 31 -14.43 1.81 -1.76
CA GLU A 31 -13.93 1.51 -3.10
C GLU A 31 -12.46 1.05 -3.09
N MET A 32 -11.93 0.62 -1.94
CA MET A 32 -10.53 0.17 -1.85
C MET A 32 -10.20 -0.96 -2.84
N SER A 33 -11.08 -1.94 -3.01
CA SER A 33 -10.86 -3.02 -3.99
C SER A 33 -10.80 -2.49 -5.43
N GLN A 34 -11.63 -1.51 -5.77
CA GLN A 34 -11.63 -0.87 -7.08
C GLN A 34 -10.34 -0.05 -7.29
N ALA A 35 -9.96 0.77 -6.32
CA ALA A 35 -8.73 1.55 -6.37
C ALA A 35 -7.48 0.67 -6.56
N LEU A 36 -7.43 -0.49 -5.90
CA LEU A 36 -6.34 -1.46 -6.06
C LEU A 36 -6.35 -2.11 -7.45
N ALA A 37 -7.51 -2.48 -7.97
CA ALA A 37 -7.65 -3.02 -9.33
C ALA A 37 -7.19 -2.00 -10.38
N ASP A 38 -7.60 -0.74 -10.24
CA ASP A 38 -7.20 0.33 -11.15
C ASP A 38 -5.71 0.64 -11.04
N CYS A 39 -5.13 0.62 -9.83
CA CYS A 39 -3.68 0.67 -9.67
C CYS A 39 -2.95 -0.42 -10.44
N GLN A 40 -3.45 -1.67 -10.39
CA GLN A 40 -2.85 -2.77 -11.12
C GLN A 40 -2.94 -2.54 -12.64
N THR A 41 -4.11 -2.15 -13.15
CA THR A 41 -4.30 -1.82 -14.57
C THR A 41 -3.35 -0.71 -15.02
N LEU A 42 -3.28 0.38 -14.25
CA LEU A 42 -2.38 1.51 -14.56
C LEU A 42 -0.92 1.07 -14.60
N ARG A 43 -0.47 0.19 -13.71
CA ARG A 43 0.91 -0.34 -13.71
C ARG A 43 1.26 -1.22 -14.90
N THR A 44 0.26 -1.87 -15.51
CA THR A 44 0.49 -2.74 -16.67
C THR A 44 0.60 -1.96 -17.98
N ASP A 45 0.08 -0.74 -18.03
CA ASP A 45 0.14 0.10 -19.22
C ASP A 45 1.50 0.85 -19.26
N PRO A 46 2.34 0.63 -20.29
CA PRO A 46 3.65 1.29 -20.41
C PRO A 46 3.56 2.81 -20.60
N ARG A 47 2.37 3.35 -20.88
CA ARG A 47 2.14 4.80 -20.92
C ARG A 47 2.00 5.41 -19.53
N ASN A 48 1.97 4.60 -18.47
CA ASN A 48 1.90 5.09 -17.11
C ASN A 48 3.21 4.78 -16.36
N ALA A 49 3.60 5.71 -15.49
CA ALA A 49 4.75 5.58 -14.62
C ALA A 49 4.42 6.07 -13.21
N HIS A 50 5.23 5.67 -12.23
CA HIS A 50 5.14 6.13 -10.84
C HIS A 50 3.72 6.01 -10.23
N VAL A 51 3.06 4.86 -10.46
CA VAL A 51 1.72 4.60 -9.92
C VAL A 51 1.76 4.38 -8.41
N CYS A 52 1.22 5.34 -7.66
CA CYS A 52 1.19 5.38 -6.20
C CYS A 52 -0.25 5.47 -5.70
N ILE A 53 -0.54 4.80 -4.59
CA ILE A 53 -1.82 4.93 -3.89
C ILE A 53 -1.57 5.58 -2.52
N SER A 54 -2.39 6.55 -2.19
CA SER A 54 -2.46 7.17 -0.87
C SER A 54 -3.85 6.91 -0.29
N SER A 55 -3.93 6.52 0.97
CA SER A 55 -5.20 6.24 1.63
C SER A 55 -5.19 6.70 3.09
N GLU A 56 -6.25 7.39 3.48
CA GLU A 56 -6.58 7.83 4.84
C GLU A 56 -7.87 7.16 5.32
N LEU A 57 -7.91 5.82 5.20
CA LEU A 57 -9.06 5.03 5.60
C LEU A 57 -9.21 5.01 7.12
N ARG A 58 -10.35 5.51 7.61
CA ARG A 58 -10.65 5.63 9.05
C ARG A 58 -10.61 4.30 9.78
N ASP A 59 -10.96 3.21 9.10
CA ASP A 59 -11.02 1.86 9.67
C ASP A 59 -9.74 1.05 9.46
N MET A 60 -8.79 1.53 8.63
CA MET A 60 -7.54 0.81 8.33
C MET A 60 -6.35 1.28 9.18
N VAL A 61 -6.49 2.41 9.89
CA VAL A 61 -5.58 2.72 11.00
C VAL A 61 -5.89 1.70 12.09
N GLY A 62 -4.92 0.85 12.44
CA GLY A 62 -5.04 -0.04 13.60
C GLY A 62 -5.54 0.74 14.81
N ILE A 63 -6.27 0.06 15.71
CA ILE A 63 -6.93 0.68 16.87
C ILE A 63 -5.97 1.69 17.54
N MET A 64 -6.40 2.95 17.70
CA MET A 64 -5.54 3.94 18.33
C MET A 64 -5.12 3.46 19.73
N GLY A 65 -3.81 3.44 19.99
CA GLY A 65 -3.24 2.95 21.25
C GLY A 65 -2.78 1.48 21.24
N VAL A 66 -2.99 0.76 20.13
CA VAL A 66 -2.40 -0.56 19.90
C VAL A 66 -0.93 -0.40 19.47
N THR A 67 0.00 -0.85 20.31
CA THR A 67 1.46 -0.83 20.10
C THR A 67 1.97 -2.08 19.38
N ALA A 68 3.30 -2.22 19.23
CA ALA A 68 3.94 -3.37 18.63
C ALA A 68 3.64 -4.67 19.41
N VAL A 69 4.10 -5.80 18.86
CA VAL A 69 4.06 -7.09 19.56
C VAL A 69 4.85 -6.98 20.87
N GLU A 70 4.18 -7.24 21.99
CA GLU A 70 4.73 -7.24 23.34
C GLU A 70 4.63 -8.67 23.90
N ASP A 71 5.69 -9.16 24.53
CA ASP A 71 5.77 -10.51 25.11
C ASP A 71 5.28 -11.64 24.18
N GLY A 72 5.54 -11.50 22.87
CA GLY A 72 5.17 -12.50 21.86
C GLY A 72 3.67 -12.57 21.56
N HIS A 73 2.90 -11.54 21.91
CA HIS A 73 1.49 -11.44 21.58
C HIS A 73 1.22 -10.22 20.72
N THR A 74 0.32 -10.37 19.76
CA THR A 74 -0.25 -9.27 19.03
C THR A 74 -1.12 -8.42 19.96
N PRO A 75 -1.43 -7.18 19.56
CA PRO A 75 -2.16 -6.25 20.43
C PRO A 75 -3.61 -6.66 20.72
N ASP A 76 -4.18 -7.54 19.90
CA ASP A 76 -5.46 -8.23 20.10
C ASP A 76 -5.34 -9.49 20.98
N GLY A 77 -4.15 -9.76 21.52
CA GLY A 77 -3.88 -10.87 22.44
C GLY A 77 -3.63 -12.22 21.76
N ALA A 78 -3.55 -12.27 20.43
CA ALA A 78 -3.20 -13.50 19.72
C ALA A 78 -1.70 -13.79 19.88
N VAL A 79 -1.34 -15.07 19.99
CA VAL A 79 0.08 -15.44 20.03
C VAL A 79 0.72 -15.11 18.69
N TYR A 80 1.78 -14.30 18.72
CA TYR A 80 2.53 -13.94 17.54
C TYR A 80 3.67 -14.92 17.32
N ASP A 81 3.52 -15.80 16.32
CA ASP A 81 4.43 -16.89 16.00
C ASP A 81 5.66 -16.43 15.20
N TRP A 82 5.55 -15.31 14.49
CA TRP A 82 6.63 -14.75 13.71
C TRP A 82 7.49 -13.80 14.55
N SER A 83 8.79 -14.03 14.63
CA SER A 83 9.72 -13.04 15.19
C SER A 83 10.87 -12.78 14.24
N LYS A 84 11.23 -11.49 14.08
CA LYS A 84 12.45 -11.12 13.37
C LYS A 84 13.71 -11.71 14.02
N ALA A 85 13.66 -11.90 15.35
CA ALA A 85 14.68 -12.60 16.13
C ALA A 85 14.92 -14.05 15.64
N GLY A 86 13.86 -14.75 15.25
CA GLY A 86 13.96 -16.12 14.72
C GLY A 86 14.72 -16.25 13.40
N ARG A 87 14.71 -15.21 12.53
CA ARG A 87 15.54 -15.19 11.30
C ARG A 87 16.98 -14.76 11.53
N ALA A 88 17.24 -13.99 12.59
CA ALA A 88 18.58 -13.49 12.91
C ALA A 88 19.43 -14.49 13.72
N GLY A 89 18.98 -15.74 13.90
CA GLY A 89 19.72 -16.76 14.64
C GLY A 89 19.75 -16.53 16.15
N ALA A 90 18.86 -15.71 16.71
CA ALA A 90 18.76 -15.54 18.15
C ALA A 90 18.25 -16.85 18.78
N THR A 91 19.06 -17.43 19.65
CA THR A 91 18.73 -18.68 20.36
C THR A 91 17.51 -18.49 21.25
N ARG A 92 16.48 -19.31 21.01
CA ARG A 92 15.30 -19.40 21.88
C ARG A 92 15.79 -19.84 23.26
N ARG A 93 15.68 -18.98 24.29
CA ARG A 93 15.97 -19.39 25.68
C ARG A 93 14.95 -20.45 26.08
N ARG A 94 15.46 -21.59 26.54
CA ARG A 94 14.69 -22.70 27.12
C ARG A 94 14.25 -22.36 28.54
#